data_AF-F0IVY1-F1
#
_entry.id   AF-F0IVY1-F1
#
_cell.length_a   1.000
_cell.length_b   1.000
_cell.length_c   1.000
_cell.angle_alpha   90.00
_cell.angle_beta   90.00
_cell.angle_gamma   90.00
#
_symmetry.space_group_name_H-M   'P 1'
#
loop_
_entity.id
_entity.type
_entity.pdbx_description
1 polymer ?
#
loop_
_entity_poly.entity_id
_entity_poly.type
_entity_poly.pdbx_seq_one_letter_code
_entity_poly.pdbx_strand_id
1 'polypeptide(L)'
;MNRGYQRGSSMIQVYGDILDEETRCQHYHSERDIIALKCFACQKYYPCFLCHDRYEDHAFLAYPVSRSEDRVVLCGHCRTELTISQYLGCEDACPICSHPFNPGCKKHRSIYFQTNK
;
A
#
# COMPACT_ATOMS: atom_id res chain seq x y z
N MET A 1 31.51 16.92 -17.06
CA MET A 1 31.15 16.69 -15.65
C MET A 1 29.68 17.02 -15.42
N ASN A 2 28.89 15.97 -15.22
CA ASN A 2 27.59 15.86 -14.56
C ASN A 2 26.77 17.12 -14.27
N ARG A 3 25.66 17.29 -14.99
CA ARG A 3 24.40 17.74 -14.39
C ARG A 3 23.30 16.79 -14.82
N GLY A 4 23.10 15.75 -14.01
CA GLY A 4 21.96 14.85 -14.15
C GLY A 4 20.68 15.64 -13.97
N TYR A 5 19.85 15.65 -15.01
CA TYR A 5 18.46 16.06 -14.93
C TYR A 5 17.77 15.11 -13.93
N GLN A 6 17.54 15.58 -12.70
CA GLN A 6 16.63 14.90 -11.78
C GLN A 6 15.24 15.01 -12.38
N ARG A 7 14.75 13.91 -12.98
CA ARG A 7 13.33 13.73 -13.31
C ARG A 7 12.56 13.94 -12.00
N GLY A 8 11.70 14.95 -11.95
CA GLY A 8 10.78 15.15 -10.84
C GLY A 8 9.92 13.91 -10.67
N SER A 9 10.20 13.11 -9.65
CA SER A 9 9.35 12.00 -9.23
C SER A 9 8.05 12.59 -8.71
N SER A 10 6.94 12.42 -9.43
CA SER A 10 5.62 12.75 -8.91
C SER A 10 5.41 11.97 -7.62
N MET A 11 5.29 12.68 -6.48
CA MET A 11 5.03 12.05 -5.20
C MET A 11 3.69 11.30 -5.27
N ILE A 12 3.69 10.00 -4.95
CA ILE A 12 2.47 9.18 -4.93
C ILE A 12 1.52 9.72 -3.86
N GLN A 13 0.33 10.16 -4.25
CA GLN A 13 -0.68 10.64 -3.33
C GLN A 13 -1.29 9.49 -2.53
N VAL A 14 -1.36 9.65 -1.21
CA VAL A 14 -2.09 8.76 -0.29
C VAL A 14 -3.22 9.58 0.35
N TYR A 15 -4.40 8.98 0.48
CA TYR A 15 -5.60 9.62 1.01
C TYR A 15 -5.99 9.00 2.37
N GLY A 16 -6.79 9.71 3.15
CA GLY A 16 -7.31 9.26 4.44
C GLY A 16 -6.78 10.06 5.63
N ASP A 17 -7.08 9.58 6.83
CA ASP A 17 -6.68 10.19 8.10
C ASP A 17 -5.21 9.85 8.44
N ILE A 18 -4.29 10.32 7.60
CA ILE A 18 -2.85 10.03 7.66
C ILE A 18 -2.20 10.84 8.79
N LEU A 19 -1.31 10.20 9.54
CA LEU A 19 -0.60 10.79 10.68
C LEU A 19 0.83 11.24 10.33
N ASP A 20 1.45 10.63 9.32
CA ASP A 20 2.83 10.89 8.93
C ASP A 20 3.13 10.56 7.45
N GLU A 21 4.35 10.83 7.01
CA GLU A 21 4.79 10.57 5.63
C GLU A 21 4.94 9.06 5.30
N GLU A 22 5.00 8.21 6.34
CA GLU A 22 5.12 6.76 6.22
C GLU A 22 3.76 6.04 6.17
N THR A 23 2.68 6.78 5.93
CA THR A 23 1.31 6.27 5.70
C THR A 23 0.59 5.73 6.93
N ARG A 24 1.09 5.95 8.16
CA ARG A 24 0.33 5.57 9.37
C ARG A 24 -0.99 6.33 9.44
N CYS A 25 -2.03 5.74 10.02
CA CYS A 25 -3.34 6.37 10.11
C CYS A 25 -3.98 6.24 11.49
N GLN A 26 -5.06 6.98 11.73
CA GLN A 26 -5.77 6.93 13.02
C GLN A 26 -6.22 5.51 13.43
N HIS A 27 -6.49 4.62 12.47
CA HIS A 27 -6.92 3.24 12.75
C HIS A 27 -5.74 2.30 13.08
N TYR A 28 -4.61 2.45 12.39
CA TYR A 28 -3.43 1.60 12.51
C TYR A 28 -2.16 2.47 12.41
N HIS A 29 -1.37 2.51 13.49
CA HIS A 29 -0.27 3.46 13.64
C HIS A 29 0.89 2.93 14.51
N SER A 30 1.08 1.61 14.56
CA SER A 30 2.35 1.06 15.04
C SER A 30 3.48 1.43 14.07
N GLU A 31 4.73 1.29 14.51
CA GLU A 31 5.90 1.52 13.67
C GLU A 31 5.89 0.68 12.37
N ARG A 32 5.14 -0.42 12.35
CA ARG A 32 5.03 -1.37 11.23
C ARG A 32 3.81 -1.12 10.32
N ASP A 33 2.92 -0.22 10.68
CA ASP A 33 1.70 0.13 9.91
C ASP A 33 2.01 1.14 8.80
N ILE A 34 3.00 0.81 7.98
CA ILE A 34 3.59 1.72 7.00
C ILE A 34 3.28 1.33 5.55
N ILE A 35 2.19 0.63 5.31
CA ILE A 35 1.77 0.31 3.94
C ILE A 35 0.53 1.11 3.57
N ALA A 36 0.44 1.52 2.31
CA ALA A 36 -0.82 1.95 1.70
C ALA A 36 -1.20 1.00 0.57
N LEU A 37 -2.48 0.71 0.42
CA LEU A 37 -3.01 -0.13 -0.64
C LEU A 37 -3.83 0.68 -1.64
N LYS A 38 -3.60 0.41 -2.92
CA LYS A 38 -4.40 0.93 -4.04
C LYS A 38 -5.71 0.16 -4.09
N CYS A 39 -6.84 0.86 -4.13
CA CYS A 39 -8.15 0.24 -4.32
C CYS A 39 -8.36 -0.12 -5.81
N PHE A 40 -8.90 -1.32 -6.09
CA PHE A 40 -9.10 -1.78 -7.47
C PHE A 40 -10.10 -0.92 -8.25
N ALA A 41 -11.10 -0.36 -7.58
CA ALA A 41 -12.13 0.46 -8.22
C ALA A 41 -11.63 1.88 -8.55
N CYS A 42 -11.16 2.62 -7.55
CA CYS A 42 -10.84 4.05 -7.70
C CYS A 42 -9.37 4.35 -7.99
N GLN A 43 -8.49 3.34 -7.94
CA GLN A 43 -7.04 3.47 -8.21
C GLN A 43 -6.30 4.45 -7.28
N LYS A 44 -6.90 4.83 -6.14
CA LYS A 44 -6.31 5.68 -5.10
C LYS A 44 -5.66 4.84 -4.00
N TYR A 45 -4.60 5.36 -3.41
CA TYR A 45 -3.92 4.76 -2.26
C TYR A 45 -4.53 5.20 -0.94
N TYR A 46 -4.74 4.23 -0.06
CA TYR A 46 -5.20 4.44 1.30
C TYR A 46 -4.37 3.61 2.28
N PRO A 47 -4.10 4.12 3.51
CA PRO A 47 -3.34 3.38 4.50
C PRO A 47 -4.08 2.14 5.02
N CYS A 48 -5.41 2.17 4.97
CA CYS A 48 -6.25 1.00 5.24
C CYS A 48 -7.64 1.13 4.62
N PHE A 49 -8.38 0.02 4.60
CA PHE A 49 -9.75 0.00 4.08
C PHE A 49 -10.72 0.90 4.86
N LEU A 50 -10.54 1.07 6.18
CA LEU A 50 -11.39 1.97 6.99
C LEU A 50 -11.20 3.44 6.61
N CYS A 51 -9.97 3.84 6.26
CA CYS A 51 -9.73 5.16 5.70
C CYS A 51 -10.38 5.29 4.32
N HIS A 52 -10.28 4.28 3.46
CA HIS A 52 -10.94 4.30 2.16
C HIS A 52 -12.46 4.47 2.29
N ASP A 53 -13.12 3.60 3.05
CA ASP A 53 -14.58 3.54 3.15
C ASP A 53 -15.20 4.78 3.82
N ARG A 54 -14.38 5.60 4.50
CA ARG A 54 -14.77 6.90 5.05
C ARG A 54 -14.84 8.01 4.00
N TYR A 55 -13.98 7.94 2.98
CA TYR A 55 -13.74 9.03 2.03
C TYR A 55 -14.24 8.73 0.60
N GLU A 56 -14.75 7.52 0.36
CA GLU A 56 -15.29 7.11 -0.94
C GLU A 56 -16.73 6.60 -0.79
N ASP A 57 -17.54 6.76 -1.84
CA ASP A 57 -18.94 6.31 -1.87
C ASP A 57 -19.08 4.80 -2.18
N HIS A 58 -17.98 4.05 -2.08
CA HIS A 58 -17.93 2.61 -2.28
C HIS A 58 -16.97 1.95 -1.28
N ALA A 59 -17.17 0.66 -1.02
CA ALA A 59 -16.24 -0.11 -0.19
C ALA A 59 -14.92 -0.36 -0.92
N PHE A 60 -13.85 -0.64 -0.17
CA PHE A 60 -12.55 -1.01 -0.73
C PHE A 60 -12.70 -2.26 -1.60
N LEU A 61 -12.33 -2.15 -2.87
CA LEU A 61 -12.39 -3.26 -3.80
C LEU A 61 -11.02 -3.95 -3.88
N ALA A 62 -11.00 -5.22 -3.49
CA ALA A 62 -9.84 -6.09 -3.55
C ALA A 62 -9.33 -6.30 -4.98
N TYR A 63 -8.02 -6.45 -5.13
CA TYR A 63 -7.42 -6.90 -6.40
C TYR A 63 -7.54 -8.42 -6.56
N PRO A 64 -7.85 -8.93 -7.76
CA PRO A 64 -7.73 -10.36 -8.03
C PRO A 64 -6.25 -10.78 -8.03
N VAL A 65 -5.92 -11.88 -7.33
CA VAL A 65 -4.53 -12.36 -7.25
C VAL A 65 -3.92 -12.76 -8.60
N SER A 66 -4.75 -13.01 -9.62
CA SER A 66 -4.30 -13.25 -10.99
C SER A 66 -3.60 -12.05 -11.63
N ARG A 67 -3.79 -10.84 -11.09
CA ARG A 67 -3.07 -9.62 -11.49
C ARG A 67 -1.79 -9.45 -10.68
N SER A 68 -0.99 -10.51 -10.58
CA SER A 68 0.15 -10.61 -9.65
C SER A 68 1.19 -9.49 -9.82
N GLU A 69 1.33 -8.96 -11.03
CA GLU A 69 2.32 -7.94 -11.39
C GLU A 69 1.81 -6.50 -11.24
N ASP A 70 0.55 -6.31 -10.85
CA ASP A 70 0.03 -4.97 -10.61
C ASP A 70 0.68 -4.35 -9.36
N ARG A 71 1.15 -3.12 -9.50
CA ARG A 71 1.77 -2.30 -8.44
C ARG A 71 0.69 -1.63 -7.59
N VAL A 72 0.40 -2.23 -6.44
CA VAL A 72 -0.79 -1.88 -5.63
C VAL A 72 -0.49 -1.69 -4.15
N VAL A 73 0.72 -2.02 -3.69
CA VAL A 73 1.12 -1.81 -2.30
C VAL A 73 2.25 -0.79 -2.27
N LEU A 74 2.08 0.32 -1.58
CA LEU A 74 3.11 1.32 -1.38
C LEU A 74 3.81 1.07 -0.04
N CYS A 75 5.14 0.96 -0.04
CA CYS A 75 5.91 1.04 1.18
C CYS A 75 6.03 2.52 1.59
N GLY A 76 5.52 2.88 2.77
CA GLY A 76 5.58 4.24 3.31
C GLY A 76 7.00 4.71 3.59
N HIS A 77 7.89 3.81 4.00
CA HIS A 77 9.29 4.14 4.30
C HIS A 77 10.11 4.48 3.05
N CYS A 78 10.17 3.56 2.06
CA CYS A 78 10.99 3.75 0.87
C CYS A 78 10.23 4.24 -0.36
N ARG A 79 8.92 4.46 -0.23
CA ARG A 79 8.01 4.97 -1.28
C ARG A 79 7.94 4.12 -2.55
N THR A 80 8.43 2.88 -2.52
CA THR A 80 8.34 1.96 -3.66
C THR A 80 6.94 1.34 -3.75
N GLU A 81 6.34 1.35 -4.94
CA GLU A 81 5.17 0.52 -5.23
C GLU A 81 5.60 -0.92 -5.51
N LEU A 82 5.19 -1.83 -4.64
CA LEU A 82 5.35 -3.27 -4.74
C LEU A 82 4.21 -3.89 -5.56
N THR A 83 4.54 -4.93 -6.31
CA THR A 83 3.55 -5.79 -6.94
C THR A 83 2.81 -6.65 -5.91
N ILE A 84 1.66 -7.21 -6.30
CA ILE A 84 0.96 -8.21 -5.48
C ILE A 84 1.89 -9.39 -5.16
N SER A 85 2.60 -9.91 -6.15
CA SER A 85 3.54 -11.03 -5.98
C SER A 85 4.66 -10.69 -4.98
N GLN A 86 5.24 -9.49 -5.06
CA GLN A 86 6.28 -9.02 -4.14
C GLN A 86 5.77 -8.89 -2.70
N TYR A 87 4.60 -8.28 -2.51
CA TYR A 87 4.04 -8.10 -1.17
C TYR A 87 3.60 -9.43 -0.54
N LEU A 88 2.91 -10.29 -1.29
CA LEU A 88 2.42 -11.57 -0.77
C LEU A 88 3.55 -12.59 -0.56
N GLY A 89 4.67 -12.44 -1.24
CA GLY A 89 5.86 -13.30 -1.10
C GLY A 89 6.89 -12.81 -0.08
N CYS A 90 6.72 -11.62 0.51
CA CYS A 90 7.66 -11.11 1.51
C CYS A 90 7.36 -11.65 2.92
N GLU A 91 8.40 -11.87 3.72
CA GLU A 91 8.30 -12.30 5.13
C GLU A 91 8.02 -11.11 6.05
N ASP A 92 6.89 -10.43 5.84
CA ASP A 92 6.45 -9.28 6.65
C ASP A 92 7.48 -8.13 6.69
N ALA A 93 8.23 -7.93 5.61
CA ALA A 93 9.18 -6.83 5.45
C ALA A 93 9.26 -6.38 3.99
N CYS A 94 9.52 -5.09 3.77
CA CYS A 94 9.68 -4.57 2.42
C CYS A 94 10.84 -5.29 1.70
N PRO A 95 10.62 -5.92 0.52
CA PRO A 95 11.69 -6.60 -0.20
C PRO A 95 12.73 -5.64 -0.81
N ILE A 96 12.50 -4.33 -0.70
CA ILE A 96 13.36 -3.28 -1.27
C ILE A 96 14.22 -2.60 -0.21
N CYS A 97 13.64 -2.28 0.96
CA CYS A 97 14.34 -1.56 2.03
C CYS A 97 14.41 -2.30 3.36
N SER A 98 13.87 -3.52 3.43
CA SER A 98 13.86 -4.38 4.62
C SER A 98 13.12 -3.81 5.86
N HIS A 99 12.42 -2.69 5.73
CA HIS A 99 11.61 -2.16 6.83
C HIS A 99 10.50 -3.16 7.18
N PRO A 100 10.30 -3.50 8.47
CA PRO A 100 9.26 -4.43 8.87
C PRO A 100 7.86 -3.87 8.57
N PHE A 101 7.00 -4.75 8.07
CA PHE A 101 5.57 -4.54 7.91
C PHE A 101 4.81 -5.21 9.06
N ASN A 102 3.55 -4.81 9.26
CA ASN A 102 2.73 -5.40 10.29
C ASN A 102 2.24 -6.80 9.86
N PRO A 103 2.66 -7.90 10.52
CA PRO A 103 2.18 -9.25 10.20
C PRO A 103 0.66 -9.40 10.43
N GLY A 104 0.08 -8.55 11.27
CA GLY A 104 -1.36 -8.47 11.50
C GLY A 104 -2.17 -8.12 10.24
N CYS A 105 -1.56 -7.47 9.23
CA CYS A 105 -2.21 -7.18 7.95
C CYS A 105 -2.74 -8.44 7.24
N LYS A 106 -2.14 -9.61 7.49
CA LYS A 106 -2.61 -10.90 6.95
C LYS A 106 -4.06 -11.22 7.32
N LYS A 107 -4.55 -10.72 8.47
CA LYS A 107 -5.96 -10.87 8.90
C LYS A 107 -6.95 -10.16 7.96
N HIS A 108 -6.48 -9.16 7.23
CA HIS A 108 -7.28 -8.37 6.28
C HIS A 108 -7.06 -8.79 4.82
N ARG A 109 -6.33 -9.88 4.57
CA ARG A 109 -5.94 -10.28 3.21
C ARG A 109 -7.12 -10.41 2.25
N SER A 110 -8.27 -10.91 2.71
CA SER A 110 -9.49 -11.04 1.89
C SER A 110 -10.14 -9.71 1.51
N ILE A 111 -9.86 -8.63 2.25
CA ILE A 111 -10.32 -7.27 1.94
C ILE A 111 -9.46 -6.65 0.83
N TYR A 112 -8.18 -6.98 0.80
CA TYR A 112 -7.22 -6.41 -0.14
C TYR A 112 -6.99 -7.24 -1.40
N PHE A 113 -7.12 -8.57 -1.29
CA PHE A 113 -6.84 -9.52 -2.36
C PHE A 113 -7.89 -10.63 -2.42
N GLN A 114 -8.52 -10.77 -3.58
CA GLN A 114 -9.44 -11.87 -3.88
C GLN A 114 -8.66 -13.09 -4.37
N THR A 115 -8.73 -14.20 -3.64
CA THR A 115 -8.30 -15.50 -4.14
C THR A 115 -9.32 -16.00 -5.15
N ASN A 116 -8.89 -16.31 -6.38
CA ASN A 116 -9.76 -16.96 -7.35
C ASN A 116 -10.37 -18.22 -6.72
N LYS A 117 -11.70 -18.26 -6.62
CA LYS A 117 -12.44 -19.52 -6.47
C LYS A 117 -12.67 -20.12 -7.84
#